data_AF-A0AAE0LZ79-F1
#
_entry.id   AF-A0AAE0LZ79-F1
#
_cell.length_a   1.000
_cell.length_b   1.000
_cell.length_c   1.000
_cell.angle_alpha   90.00
_cell.angle_beta   90.00
_cell.angle_gamma   90.00
#
_symmetry.space_group_name_H-M   'P 1'
#
loop_
_entity.id
_entity.type
_entity.pdbx_description
1 polymer ?
#
loop_
_entity_poly.entity_id
_entity_poly.type
_entity_poly.pdbx_seq_one_letter_code
_entity_poly.pdbx_strand_id
1 'polypeptide(L)'
;MLLPTLLGTRQAGGPSPETPGTRAGEIYGFMGAFGPLAFIAVSLRLYTRWRFAKIGADDYAILVGFVLYLGLIVATVYAIKYGLGLHIMDVPYEVTGVSMQKCGFTSQVLYPTSLGAIKLSILLFLLRTLPPAHFWKKPLYVFAAWVVCSESAFTIGLFLQCRPIAYYWDKSLTGTCFNQPAFYYADASLNMATDIGILSLPWLIFRSELSCHATWEIGLNICM
;
A
#
# COMPACT_ATOMS: atom_id res chain seq x y z
N MET A 1 -62.97 -8.14 -26.98
CA MET A 1 -63.86 -7.23 -26.23
C MET A 1 -63.69 -7.54 -24.75
N LEU A 2 -63.34 -6.66 -23.81
CA LEU A 2 -62.85 -5.28 -23.76
C LEU A 2 -62.28 -5.18 -22.32
N LEU A 3 -61.03 -4.76 -22.14
CA LEU A 3 -60.58 -4.08 -20.91
C LEU A 3 -61.33 -2.73 -20.85
N PRO A 4 -61.59 -2.11 -19.66
CA PRO A 4 -60.56 -1.23 -19.08
C PRO A 4 -60.64 -0.93 -17.55
N THR A 5 -59.47 -0.98 -16.90
CA THR A 5 -58.82 0.07 -16.07
C THR A 5 -59.59 0.95 -15.03
N LEU A 6 -58.99 1.01 -13.83
CA LEU A 6 -58.74 2.17 -12.93
C LEU A 6 -59.73 2.55 -11.81
N LEU A 7 -59.44 2.05 -10.61
CA LEU A 7 -59.24 2.83 -9.37
C LEU A 7 -58.17 2.06 -8.56
N GLY A 8 -56.98 2.55 -8.22
CA GLY A 8 -56.64 3.91 -7.84
C GLY A 8 -56.22 3.92 -6.37
N THR A 9 -54.90 3.93 -6.15
CA THR A 9 -54.20 4.49 -4.97
C THR A 9 -54.36 3.84 -3.58
N ARG A 10 -53.53 2.82 -3.31
CA ARG A 10 -52.62 2.83 -2.15
C ARG A 10 -51.29 2.16 -2.52
N GLN A 11 -50.44 2.89 -3.23
CA GLN A 11 -49.00 2.76 -3.02
C GLN A 11 -48.73 3.24 -1.59
N ALA A 12 -48.69 2.31 -0.64
CA ALA A 12 -47.97 2.56 0.59
C ALA A 12 -46.49 2.57 0.19
N GLY A 13 -45.88 3.76 0.23
CA GLY A 13 -44.44 3.91 0.18
C GLY A 13 -43.81 3.17 1.34
N GLY A 14 -43.51 1.88 1.13
CA GLY A 14 -42.44 1.23 1.85
C GLY A 14 -41.13 1.76 1.27
N PRO A 15 -40.10 2.03 2.09
CA PRO A 15 -38.81 2.42 1.55
C PRO A 15 -38.38 1.34 0.56
N SER A 16 -37.96 1.75 -0.64
CA SER A 16 -37.13 0.93 -1.52
C SER A 16 -36.11 0.21 -0.64
N PRO A 17 -35.84 -1.10 -0.84
CA PRO A 17 -34.81 -1.79 -0.05
C PRO A 17 -33.56 -0.94 -0.18
N GLU A 18 -33.18 -0.29 0.92
CA GLU A 18 -32.00 0.54 0.95
C GLU A 18 -30.89 -0.37 0.47
N THR A 19 -30.28 -0.06 -0.68
CA THR A 19 -29.01 -0.68 -1.05
C THR A 19 -28.14 -0.58 0.20
N PRO A 20 -27.77 -1.71 0.85
CA PRO A 20 -26.97 -1.65 2.06
C PRO A 20 -25.78 -0.76 1.73
N GLY A 21 -25.50 0.26 2.56
CA GLY A 21 -24.52 1.30 2.25
C GLY A 21 -23.16 0.68 1.90
N THR A 22 -22.94 0.45 0.61
CA THR A 22 -21.82 -0.36 0.13
C THR A 22 -20.68 0.56 -0.19
N ARG A 23 -19.56 0.41 0.51
CA ARG A 23 -18.35 1.22 0.32
C ARG A 23 -17.51 0.77 -0.87
N ALA A 24 -17.96 -0.21 -1.65
CA ALA A 24 -17.26 -0.70 -2.83
C ALA A 24 -16.99 0.41 -3.86
N GLY A 25 -17.93 1.35 -4.03
CA GLY A 25 -17.76 2.49 -4.94
C GLY A 25 -16.56 3.37 -4.56
N GLU A 26 -16.35 3.58 -3.26
CA GLU A 26 -15.17 4.32 -2.75
C GLU A 26 -13.89 3.56 -3.08
N ILE A 27 -13.87 2.25 -2.85
CA ILE A 27 -12.69 1.40 -3.12
C ILE A 27 -12.33 1.41 -4.62
N TYR A 28 -13.32 1.26 -5.51
CA TYR A 28 -13.10 1.37 -6.96
C TYR A 28 -12.62 2.76 -7.36
N GLY A 29 -13.14 3.82 -6.75
CA GLY A 29 -12.68 5.19 -6.97
C GLY A 29 -11.20 5.36 -6.65
N PHE A 30 -10.76 4.88 -5.48
CA PHE A 30 -9.35 4.91 -5.09
C PHE A 30 -8.46 4.11 -6.06
N MET A 31 -8.83 2.89 -6.40
CA MET A 31 -8.05 2.07 -7.34
C MET A 31 -8.00 2.67 -8.74
N GLY A 32 -9.13 3.19 -9.22
CA GLY A 32 -9.26 3.81 -10.54
C GLY A 32 -8.47 5.10 -10.67
N ALA A 33 -8.26 5.84 -9.58
CA ALA A 33 -7.44 7.05 -9.57
C ALA A 33 -5.94 6.74 -9.39
N PHE A 34 -5.59 6.02 -8.32
CA PHE A 34 -4.19 5.81 -7.94
C PHE A 34 -3.49 4.71 -8.75
N GLY A 35 -4.24 3.71 -9.23
CA GLY A 35 -3.68 2.62 -10.04
C GLY A 35 -3.06 3.09 -11.35
N PRO A 36 -3.81 3.79 -12.22
CA PRO A 36 -3.28 4.36 -13.46
C PRO A 36 -2.18 5.40 -13.21
N LEU A 37 -2.32 6.22 -12.16
CA LEU A 37 -1.30 7.19 -11.79
C LEU A 37 0.03 6.50 -11.43
N ALA A 38 -0.02 5.42 -10.66
CA ALA A 38 1.15 4.61 -10.33
C ALA A 38 1.77 3.98 -11.59
N PHE A 39 0.95 3.45 -12.51
CA PHE A 39 1.42 2.90 -13.78
C PHE A 39 2.15 3.94 -14.64
N ILE A 40 1.59 5.15 -14.75
CA ILE A 40 2.20 6.26 -15.48
C ILE A 40 3.53 6.66 -14.83
N ALA A 41 3.56 6.80 -13.50
CA ALA A 41 4.76 7.17 -12.76
C ALA A 41 5.89 6.15 -12.92
N VAL A 42 5.60 4.85 -12.81
CA VAL A 42 6.58 3.77 -12.99
C VAL A 42 7.06 3.73 -14.45
N SER A 43 6.15 3.85 -15.42
CA SER A 43 6.49 3.86 -16.84
C SER A 43 7.40 5.04 -17.19
N LEU A 44 7.10 6.24 -16.68
CA LEU A 44 7.93 7.43 -16.86
C LEU A 44 9.31 7.26 -16.20
N ARG A 45 9.36 6.68 -15.01
CA ARG A 45 10.62 6.37 -14.32
C ARG A 45 11.49 5.43 -15.16
N LEU A 46 10.92 4.33 -15.67
CA LEU A 46 11.67 3.37 -16.49
C LEU A 46 12.11 3.99 -17.82
N TYR A 47 11.24 4.77 -18.47
CA TYR A 47 11.56 5.47 -19.71
C TYR A 47 12.72 6.47 -19.54
N THR A 48 12.66 7.30 -18.50
CA THR A 48 13.74 8.27 -18.22
C THR A 48 15.06 7.56 -17.92
N ARG A 49 15.02 6.42 -17.23
CA ARG A 49 16.23 5.64 -16.93
C ARG A 49 16.79 4.97 -18.16
N TRP A 50 15.95 4.39 -19.01
CA TRP A 50 16.38 3.81 -20.28
C TRP A 50 17.02 4.85 -21.21
N ARG A 51 16.49 6.09 -21.22
CA ARG A 51 16.94 7.14 -22.14
C ARG A 51 18.11 7.99 -21.65
N PHE A 52 18.20 8.23 -20.34
CA PHE A 52 19.14 9.20 -19.74
C PHE A 52 20.10 8.59 -18.72
N ALA A 53 19.94 7.32 -18.32
CA ALA A 53 20.78 6.68 -17.32
C ALA A 53 21.04 5.20 -17.64
N LYS A 54 21.75 4.50 -16.73
CA LYS A 54 21.89 3.04 -16.78
C LYS A 54 20.88 2.41 -15.82
N ILE A 55 20.24 1.33 -16.24
CA ILE A 55 19.37 0.51 -15.38
C ILE A 55 20.18 0.05 -14.15
N GLY A 56 19.61 0.18 -12.97
CA GLY A 56 20.22 -0.25 -11.71
C GLY A 56 19.32 -1.16 -10.89
N ALA A 57 19.84 -1.58 -9.73
CA ALA A 57 19.09 -2.38 -8.76
C ALA A 57 17.79 -1.69 -8.29
N ASP A 58 17.75 -0.36 -8.28
CA ASP A 58 16.56 0.42 -7.94
C ASP A 58 15.41 0.24 -8.95
N ASP A 59 15.73 0.03 -10.24
CA ASP A 59 14.75 -0.17 -11.29
C ASP A 59 14.09 -1.57 -11.21
N TYR A 60 14.83 -2.57 -10.78
CA TYR A 60 14.27 -3.91 -10.51
C TYR A 60 13.37 -3.89 -9.26
N ALA A 61 13.78 -3.19 -8.21
CA ALA A 61 13.00 -3.07 -6.98
C ALA A 61 11.63 -2.40 -7.23
N ILE A 62 11.59 -1.32 -8.04
CA ILE A 62 10.30 -0.68 -8.38
C ILE A 62 9.43 -1.56 -9.27
N LEU A 63 10.02 -2.32 -10.20
CA LEU A 63 9.27 -3.25 -11.04
C LEU A 63 8.63 -4.37 -10.21
N VAL A 64 9.40 -4.97 -9.30
CA VAL A 64 8.89 -5.99 -8.38
C VAL A 64 7.77 -5.40 -7.51
N GLY A 65 7.99 -4.23 -6.91
CA GLY A 65 6.97 -3.53 -6.13
C GLY A 65 5.70 -3.26 -6.93
N PHE A 66 5.84 -2.81 -8.18
CA PHE A 66 4.70 -2.53 -9.04
C PHE A 66 3.91 -3.79 -9.41
N VAL A 67 4.58 -4.91 -9.70
CA VAL A 67 3.91 -6.19 -9.97
C VAL A 67 3.13 -6.67 -8.74
N LEU A 68 3.71 -6.56 -7.54
CA LEU A 68 3.02 -6.89 -6.30
C LEU A 68 1.81 -5.98 -6.05
N TYR A 69 1.93 -4.68 -6.35
CA TYR A 69 0.83 -3.73 -6.30
C TYR A 69 -0.31 -4.07 -7.27
N LEU A 70 -0.01 -4.51 -8.50
CA LEU A 70 -1.04 -5.01 -9.41
C LEU A 70 -1.74 -6.25 -8.84
N GLY A 71 -0.99 -7.16 -8.24
CA GLY A 71 -1.56 -8.30 -7.50
C GLY A 71 -2.50 -7.86 -6.39
N LEU A 72 -2.13 -6.82 -5.63
CA LEU A 72 -2.97 -6.23 -4.58
C LEU A 72 -4.29 -5.67 -5.14
N ILE A 73 -4.25 -4.94 -6.27
CA ILE A 73 -5.45 -4.44 -6.93
C ILE A 73 -6.35 -5.61 -7.31
N VAL A 74 -5.81 -6.62 -7.99
CA VAL A 74 -6.57 -7.79 -8.44
C VAL A 74 -7.20 -8.52 -7.25
N ALA A 75 -6.42 -8.83 -6.22
CA ALA A 75 -6.90 -9.52 -5.01
C ALA A 75 -8.05 -8.75 -4.34
N THR A 76 -7.95 -7.42 -4.29
CA THR A 76 -8.95 -6.58 -3.65
C THR A 76 -10.21 -6.46 -4.50
N VAL A 77 -10.10 -6.37 -5.83
CA VAL A 77 -11.27 -6.43 -6.74
C VAL A 77 -12.02 -7.75 -6.60
N TYR A 78 -11.30 -8.88 -6.48
CA TYR A 78 -11.93 -10.17 -6.18
C TYR A 78 -12.58 -10.19 -4.80
N ALA A 79 -11.95 -9.59 -3.79
CA ALA A 79 -12.53 -9.48 -2.45
C ALA A 79 -13.86 -8.69 -2.48
N ILE A 80 -13.96 -7.61 -3.28
CA ILE A 80 -15.22 -6.86 -3.47
C ILE A 80 -16.32 -7.74 -4.04
N LYS A 81 -16.00 -8.58 -5.03
CA LYS A 81 -16.99 -9.54 -5.58
C LYS A 81 -17.53 -10.52 -4.54
N TYR A 82 -16.73 -10.85 -3.52
CA TYR A 82 -17.14 -11.74 -2.44
C TYR A 82 -17.80 -11.03 -1.24
N GLY A 83 -17.98 -9.70 -1.30
CA GLY A 83 -18.68 -8.92 -0.28
C GLY A 83 -17.84 -7.88 0.45
N LEU A 84 -16.58 -7.63 0.05
CA LEU A 84 -15.77 -6.55 0.64
C LEU A 84 -16.43 -5.18 0.37
N GLY A 85 -16.69 -4.42 1.43
CA GLY A 85 -17.34 -3.11 1.38
C GLY A 85 -18.81 -3.11 1.83
N LEU A 86 -19.40 -4.28 2.07
CA LEU A 86 -20.68 -4.42 2.77
C LEU A 86 -20.47 -4.32 4.29
N HIS A 87 -21.54 -3.97 5.02
CA HIS A 87 -21.51 -4.07 6.48
C HIS A 87 -21.38 -5.54 6.90
N ILE A 88 -20.70 -5.82 8.01
CA ILE A 88 -20.35 -7.20 8.39
C ILE A 88 -21.56 -8.13 8.55
N MET A 89 -22.71 -7.54 8.90
CA MET A 89 -23.99 -8.24 9.06
C MET A 89 -24.66 -8.58 7.72
N ASP A 90 -24.32 -7.86 6.65
CA ASP A 90 -24.91 -8.01 5.31
C ASP A 90 -24.07 -8.90 4.39
N VAL A 91 -22.90 -9.35 4.84
CA VAL A 91 -22.05 -10.26 4.09
C VAL A 91 -22.62 -11.69 4.21
N PRO A 92 -22.93 -12.38 3.10
CA PRO A 92 -23.34 -13.78 3.13
C PRO A 92 -22.13 -14.67 3.45
N TYR A 93 -21.74 -14.68 4.72
CA TYR A 93 -20.51 -15.33 5.20
C TYR A 93 -20.49 -16.84 4.92
N GLU A 94 -21.66 -17.48 4.97
CA GLU A 94 -21.81 -18.92 4.72
C GLU A 94 -21.43 -19.36 3.29
N VAL A 95 -21.53 -18.44 2.31
CA VAL A 95 -21.28 -18.76 0.90
C VAL A 95 -19.98 -18.13 0.39
N THR A 96 -19.70 -16.87 0.75
CA THR A 96 -18.55 -16.13 0.21
C THR A 96 -17.54 -15.69 1.26
N GLY A 97 -17.82 -15.89 2.56
CA GLY A 97 -17.00 -15.38 3.65
C GLY A 97 -15.57 -15.91 3.63
N VAL A 98 -15.39 -17.21 3.44
CA VAL A 98 -14.06 -17.85 3.38
C VAL A 98 -13.24 -17.32 2.20
N SER A 99 -13.85 -17.21 1.02
CA SER A 99 -13.19 -16.69 -0.19
C SER A 99 -12.82 -15.22 -0.02
N MET A 100 -13.71 -14.41 0.56
CA MET A 100 -13.43 -13.01 0.90
C MET A 100 -12.24 -12.89 1.83
N GLN A 101 -12.19 -13.68 2.91
CA GLN A 101 -11.09 -13.65 3.88
C GLN A 101 -9.76 -14.10 3.26
N LYS A 102 -9.77 -15.10 2.36
CA LYS A 102 -8.56 -15.51 1.63
C LYS A 102 -8.04 -14.42 0.69
N CYS A 103 -8.91 -13.75 -0.05
CA CYS A 103 -8.54 -12.60 -0.87
C CYS A 103 -8.03 -11.44 0.00
N GLY A 104 -8.71 -11.16 1.12
CA GLY A 104 -8.30 -10.14 2.08
C GLY A 104 -6.94 -10.42 2.72
N PHE A 105 -6.66 -11.67 3.08
CA PHE A 105 -5.34 -12.08 3.57
C PHE A 105 -4.26 -11.86 2.51
N THR A 106 -4.56 -12.22 1.26
CA THR A 106 -3.64 -12.00 0.13
C THR A 106 -3.33 -10.52 -0.04
N SER A 107 -4.34 -9.65 0.00
CA SER A 107 -4.15 -8.20 -0.04
C SER A 107 -3.29 -7.69 1.13
N GLN A 108 -3.52 -8.20 2.35
CA GLN A 108 -2.74 -7.82 3.53
C GLN A 108 -1.26 -8.20 3.42
N VAL A 109 -0.93 -9.32 2.79
CA VAL A 109 0.47 -9.75 2.61
C VAL A 109 1.14 -8.98 1.47
N LEU A 110 0.41 -8.74 0.37
CA LEU A 110 0.95 -8.02 -0.79
C LEU A 110 1.21 -6.54 -0.49
N TYR A 111 0.40 -5.91 0.36
CA TYR A 111 0.54 -4.50 0.71
C TYR A 111 1.91 -4.12 1.31
N PRO A 112 2.36 -4.66 2.47
CA PRO A 112 3.65 -4.32 3.07
C PRO A 112 4.82 -4.75 2.18
N THR A 113 4.70 -5.91 1.52
CA THR A 113 5.75 -6.39 0.60
C THR A 113 5.94 -5.43 -0.59
N SER A 114 4.84 -4.95 -1.17
CA SER A 114 4.85 -3.96 -2.25
C SER A 114 5.40 -2.61 -1.77
N LEU A 115 4.96 -2.14 -0.61
CA LEU A 115 5.42 -0.87 -0.04
C LEU A 115 6.92 -0.89 0.26
N GLY A 116 7.41 -1.96 0.89
CA GLY A 116 8.82 -2.15 1.17
C GLY A 116 9.68 -2.11 -0.08
N ALA A 117 9.25 -2.80 -1.15
CA ALA A 117 9.96 -2.79 -2.44
C ALA A 117 10.01 -1.38 -3.08
N ILE A 118 8.91 -0.63 -3.01
CA ILE A 118 8.85 0.76 -3.53
C ILE A 118 9.76 1.68 -2.72
N LYS A 119 9.67 1.64 -1.37
CA LYS A 119 10.52 2.43 -0.46
C LYS A 119 12.01 2.11 -0.66
N LEU A 120 12.34 0.83 -0.82
CA LEU A 120 13.71 0.39 -1.09
C LEU A 120 14.22 0.92 -2.44
N SER A 121 13.39 0.92 -3.48
CA SER A 121 13.76 1.53 -4.78
C SER A 121 14.13 3.01 -4.63
N ILE A 122 13.33 3.78 -3.88
CA ILE A 122 13.61 5.20 -3.63
C ILE A 122 14.94 5.37 -2.87
N LEU A 123 15.16 4.59 -1.82
CA LEU A 123 16.40 4.66 -1.03
C LEU A 123 17.65 4.26 -1.83
N LEU A 124 17.56 3.18 -2.61
CA LEU A 124 18.64 2.75 -3.51
C LEU A 124 18.93 3.80 -4.58
N PHE A 125 17.88 4.45 -5.09
CA PHE A 125 18.02 5.55 -6.04
C PHE A 125 18.75 6.76 -5.44
N LEU A 126 18.41 7.14 -4.20
CA LEU A 126 19.13 8.20 -3.48
C LEU A 126 20.59 7.83 -3.22
N LEU A 127 20.86 6.60 -2.76
CA LEU A 127 22.21 6.09 -2.53
C LEU A 127 23.08 6.12 -3.79
N ARG A 128 22.49 5.83 -4.95
CA ARG A 128 23.17 5.82 -6.24
C ARG A 128 23.44 7.22 -6.77
N THR A 129 22.53 8.17 -6.52
CA THR A 129 22.64 9.54 -7.00
C THR A 129 23.72 10.33 -6.23
N LEU A 130 23.94 9.99 -4.96
CA LEU A 130 24.93 10.68 -4.12
C LEU A 130 26.38 10.23 -4.40
N PRO A 131 27.38 11.14 -4.26
CA PRO A 131 28.79 10.80 -4.34
C PRO A 131 29.23 9.71 -3.36
N PRO A 132 30.23 8.86 -3.68
CA PRO A 132 30.68 7.75 -2.81
C PRO A 132 31.03 8.13 -1.37
N ALA A 133 31.66 9.29 -1.15
CA ALA A 133 32.08 9.76 0.17
C ALA A 133 31.04 10.66 0.88
N HIS A 134 29.82 10.77 0.33
CA HIS A 134 28.84 11.72 0.83
C HIS A 134 28.28 11.31 2.21
N PHE A 135 28.32 12.23 3.17
CA PHE A 135 27.92 12.02 4.57
C PHE A 135 26.54 11.35 4.72
N TRP A 136 25.58 11.72 3.87
CA TRP A 136 24.21 11.19 3.92
C TRP A 136 24.05 9.74 3.44
N LYS A 137 25.09 9.06 2.96
CA LYS A 137 24.99 7.64 2.59
C LYS A 137 24.78 6.72 3.79
N LYS A 138 25.44 7.00 4.91
CA LYS A 138 25.28 6.22 6.15
C LYS A 138 23.82 6.18 6.63
N PRO A 139 23.12 7.31 6.83
CA PRO A 139 21.72 7.27 7.24
C PRO A 139 20.83 6.59 6.19
N LEU A 140 21.08 6.77 4.89
CA LEU A 140 20.32 6.07 3.85
C LEU A 140 20.42 4.54 3.93
N TYR A 141 21.60 3.98 4.22
CA TYR A 141 21.74 2.54 4.46
C TYR A 141 21.00 2.08 5.71
N VAL A 142 20.99 2.89 6.78
CA VAL A 142 20.23 2.59 8.00
C VAL A 142 18.73 2.58 7.70
N PHE A 143 18.22 3.57 6.96
CA PHE A 143 16.81 3.58 6.53
C PHE A 143 16.47 2.38 5.63
N ALA A 144 17.35 2.01 4.70
CA ALA A 144 17.13 0.86 3.83
C ALA A 144 17.07 -0.45 4.64
N ALA A 145 17.98 -0.63 5.59
CA ALA A 145 17.97 -1.78 6.49
C ALA A 145 16.70 -1.79 7.36
N TRP A 146 16.31 -0.62 7.90
CA TRP A 146 15.08 -0.48 8.69
C TRP A 146 13.85 -0.92 7.90
N VAL A 147 13.67 -0.41 6.67
CA VAL A 147 12.53 -0.76 5.81
C VAL A 147 12.49 -2.27 5.53
N VAL A 148 13.62 -2.87 5.18
CA VAL A 148 13.67 -4.32 4.91
C VAL A 148 13.31 -5.12 6.17
N CYS A 149 13.84 -4.74 7.32
CA CYS A 149 13.57 -5.41 8.59
C CYS A 149 12.11 -5.22 9.05
N SER A 150 11.56 -4.02 8.97
CA SER A 150 10.19 -3.73 9.40
C SER A 150 9.18 -4.45 8.53
N GLU A 151 9.26 -4.29 7.21
CA GLU A 151 8.27 -4.86 6.29
C GLU A 151 8.33 -6.40 6.26
N SER A 152 9.53 -6.98 6.39
CA SER A 152 9.66 -8.44 6.53
C SER A 152 9.10 -8.93 7.86
N ALA A 153 9.35 -8.25 8.97
CA ALA A 153 8.79 -8.60 10.28
C ALA A 153 7.26 -8.50 10.28
N PHE A 154 6.68 -7.47 9.67
CA PHE A 154 5.23 -7.33 9.52
C PHE A 154 4.64 -8.43 8.64
N THR A 155 5.26 -8.69 7.49
CA THR A 155 4.81 -9.77 6.58
C THR A 155 4.84 -11.13 7.28
N ILE A 156 5.90 -11.44 8.02
CA ILE A 156 5.99 -12.66 8.83
C ILE A 156 4.90 -12.65 9.90
N GLY A 157 4.70 -11.53 10.59
CA GLY A 157 3.65 -11.36 11.60
C GLY A 157 2.25 -11.68 11.08
N LEU A 158 1.94 -11.33 9.83
CA LEU A 158 0.68 -11.70 9.17
C LEU A 158 0.53 -13.23 9.00
N PHE A 159 1.58 -13.95 8.62
CA PHE A 159 1.52 -15.41 8.57
C PHE A 159 1.39 -16.05 9.96
N LEU A 160 1.83 -15.35 11.01
CA LEU A 160 1.77 -15.80 12.38
C LEU A 160 0.55 -15.28 13.15
N GLN A 161 -0.35 -14.54 12.50
CA GLN A 161 -1.43 -13.82 13.16
C GLN A 161 -2.44 -14.70 13.88
N CYS A 162 -2.66 -15.91 13.38
CA CYS A 162 -3.58 -16.88 13.95
C CYS A 162 -2.93 -18.25 14.08
N ARG A 163 -3.34 -19.00 15.11
CA ARG A 163 -2.90 -20.38 15.38
C ARG A 163 -4.14 -21.28 15.49
N PRO A 164 -4.40 -22.17 14.49
CA PRO A 164 -3.74 -22.28 13.18
C PRO A 164 -4.09 -21.09 12.26
N ILE A 165 -3.30 -20.85 11.21
CA ILE A 165 -3.59 -19.77 10.24
C ILE A 165 -4.96 -19.94 9.56
N ALA A 166 -5.41 -21.19 9.43
CA ALA A 166 -6.74 -21.52 8.90
C ALA A 166 -7.89 -20.91 9.71
N TYR A 167 -7.69 -20.67 10.99
CA TYR A 167 -8.65 -19.98 11.85
C TYR A 167 -8.92 -18.53 11.42
N TYR A 168 -8.07 -17.95 10.56
CA TYR A 168 -8.33 -16.62 10.02
C TYR A 168 -9.57 -16.60 9.12
N TRP A 169 -9.65 -17.52 8.16
CA TRP A 169 -10.75 -17.57 7.19
C TRP A 169 -11.87 -18.55 7.58
N ASP A 170 -11.59 -19.54 8.43
CA ASP A 170 -12.57 -20.51 8.92
C ASP A 170 -12.70 -20.42 10.44
N LYS A 171 -13.78 -19.77 10.88
CA LYS A 171 -14.08 -19.59 12.31
C LYS A 171 -14.73 -20.80 12.98
N SER A 172 -15.01 -21.87 12.23
CA SER A 172 -15.48 -23.14 12.82
C SER A 172 -14.35 -23.90 13.53
N LEU A 173 -13.10 -23.63 13.16
CA LEU A 173 -11.93 -24.21 13.79
C LEU A 173 -11.69 -23.61 15.17
N THR A 174 -11.14 -24.39 16.11
CA THR A 174 -10.66 -23.85 17.39
C THR A 174 -9.30 -23.20 17.18
N GLY A 175 -9.19 -21.91 17.48
CA GLY A 175 -7.94 -21.19 17.36
C GLY A 175 -7.97 -19.83 18.04
N THR A 176 -6.81 -19.20 18.12
CA THR A 176 -6.67 -17.84 18.62
C THR A 176 -5.91 -16.99 17.61
N CYS A 177 -6.25 -15.70 17.58
CA CYS A 177 -5.48 -14.70 16.86
C CYS A 177 -5.02 -13.64 17.86
N PHE A 178 -3.85 -13.05 17.63
CA PHE A 178 -3.42 -11.87 18.36
C PHE A 178 -4.25 -10.63 18.00
N ASN A 179 -4.02 -9.51 18.69
CA ASN A 179 -4.75 -8.26 18.46
C ASN A 179 -4.39 -7.64 17.09
N GLN A 180 -5.18 -7.96 16.07
CA GLN A 180 -4.97 -7.52 14.70
C GLN A 180 -5.06 -5.99 14.55
N PRO A 181 -6.06 -5.29 15.13
CA PRO A 181 -6.11 -3.83 15.06
C PRO A 181 -4.84 -3.16 15.59
N ALA A 182 -4.35 -3.57 16.76
CA ALA A 182 -3.12 -3.02 17.33
C ALA A 182 -1.91 -3.26 16.42
N PHE A 183 -1.84 -4.44 15.79
CA PHE A 183 -0.79 -4.77 14.84
C PHE A 183 -0.82 -3.86 13.60
N TYR A 184 -2.00 -3.65 12.99
CA TYR A 184 -2.12 -2.76 11.83
C TYR A 184 -1.86 -1.28 12.18
N TYR A 185 -2.25 -0.82 13.37
CA TYR A 185 -1.94 0.55 13.79
C TYR A 185 -0.44 0.75 14.03
N ALA A 186 0.25 -0.26 14.58
CA ALA A 186 1.70 -0.25 14.71
C ALA A 186 2.38 -0.20 13.33
N ASP A 187 1.93 -1.04 12.38
CA ASP A 187 2.43 -1.05 11.02
C ASP A 187 2.23 0.31 10.33
N ALA A 188 1.00 0.83 10.34
CA ALA A 188 0.66 2.10 9.71
C ALA A 188 1.47 3.27 10.29
N SER A 189 1.64 3.33 11.61
CA SER A 189 2.39 4.41 12.25
C SER A 189 3.89 4.38 11.91
N LEU A 190 4.52 3.20 11.90
CA LEU A 190 5.91 3.05 11.48
C LEU A 190 6.07 3.36 9.98
N ASN A 191 5.13 2.89 9.16
CA ASN A 191 5.14 3.18 7.73
C ASN A 191 5.04 4.70 7.47
N MET A 192 4.13 5.41 8.14
CA MET A 192 4.03 6.87 8.05
C MET A 192 5.32 7.58 8.52
N ALA A 193 5.92 7.13 9.63
CA ALA A 193 7.16 7.72 10.15
C ALA A 193 8.32 7.56 9.14
N THR A 194 8.44 6.40 8.51
CA THR A 194 9.45 6.17 7.47
C THR A 194 9.21 7.02 6.22
N ASP A 195 7.96 7.26 5.83
CA ASP A 195 7.63 8.11 4.67
C ASP A 195 8.04 9.56 4.91
N ILE A 196 7.74 10.11 6.09
CA ILE A 196 8.19 11.46 6.49
C ILE A 196 9.73 11.53 6.47
N GLY A 197 10.40 10.50 7.01
CA GLY A 197 11.85 10.39 6.97
C GLY A 197 12.40 10.42 5.54
N ILE A 198 11.91 9.55 4.66
CA ILE A 198 12.35 9.44 3.27
C ILE A 198 12.08 10.73 2.48
N LEU A 199 10.92 11.36 2.66
CA LEU A 199 10.58 12.60 1.97
C LEU A 199 11.39 13.81 2.47
N SER A 200 11.80 13.81 3.74
CA SER A 200 12.66 14.86 4.28
C SER A 200 14.11 14.79 3.79
N LEU A 201 14.59 13.60 3.44
CA LEU A 201 16.00 13.34 3.10
C LEU A 201 16.51 14.20 1.92
N PRO A 202 15.84 14.26 0.75
CA PRO A 202 16.29 15.10 -0.36
C PRO A 202 16.44 16.57 0.04
N TRP A 203 15.48 17.11 0.80
CA TRP A 203 15.54 18.51 1.25
C TRP A 203 16.71 18.76 2.20
N LEU A 204 16.95 17.86 3.15
CA LEU A 204 18.08 17.96 4.07
C LEU A 204 19.44 17.87 3.35
N ILE A 205 19.54 16.98 2.35
CA ILE A 205 20.72 16.84 1.50
C ILE A 205 20.97 18.16 0.75
N PHE A 206 20.00 18.66 0.00
CA PHE A 206 20.17 19.90 -0.78
C PHE A 206 20.48 21.10 0.10
N ARG A 207 19.85 21.21 1.28
CA ARG A 207 20.15 22.28 2.23
C ARG A 207 21.60 22.20 2.72
N SER A 208 22.11 21.00 3.03
CA SER A 208 23.49 20.85 3.48
C SER A 208 24.52 21.24 2.41
N GLU A 209 24.24 20.93 1.14
CA GLU A 209 25.07 21.34 0.00
C GLU A 209 25.07 22.86 -0.20
N LEU A 210 23.90 23.49 -0.10
CA LEU A 210 23.76 24.95 -0.15
C LEU A 210 24.48 25.64 1.01
N SER A 211 24.39 25.11 2.22
CA SER A 211 25.12 25.63 3.37
C SER A 211 26.63 25.46 3.21
N CYS A 212 27.10 24.35 2.63
CA CYS A 212 28.51 24.15 2.30
C CYS A 212 28.97 25.20 1.28
N HIS A 213 28.23 25.40 0.18
CA HIS A 213 28.56 26.38 -0.85
C HIS A 213 28.56 27.83 -0.33
N ALA A 214 27.61 28.21 0.52
CA ALA A 214 27.60 29.52 1.17
C ALA A 214 28.79 29.72 2.14
N THR A 215 29.31 28.63 2.72
CA THR A 215 30.48 28.70 3.62
C THR A 215 31.79 28.84 2.82
N TRP A 216 31.86 28.33 1.58
CA TRP A 216 33.01 28.51 0.70
C TRP A 216 33.29 29.99 0.35
N GLU A 217 32.27 30.86 0.32
CA GLU A 217 32.49 32.31 0.13
C GLU A 217 32.94 33.06 1.39
N ILE A 218 32.75 32.48 2.59
CA ILE A 218 32.97 33.17 3.88
C ILE A 218 34.24 32.66 4.60
N GLY A 219 34.78 31.50 4.24
CA GLY A 219 36.11 31.10 4.72
C GLY A 219 36.35 29.60 4.70
N LEU A 220 37.51 29.23 4.15
CA LEU A 220 38.12 27.90 4.16
C LEU A 220 37.96 27.15 5.50
N ASN A 221 37.66 25.84 5.40
CA ASN A 221 38.23 24.70 6.18
C ASN A 221 37.34 23.68 6.91
N ILE A 222 36.02 23.55 6.71
CA ILE A 222 35.31 22.39 7.33
C ILE A 222 34.16 21.85 6.47
N CYS A 223 34.46 21.03 5.47
CA CYS A 223 33.56 19.99 4.94
C CYS A 223 34.34 19.07 4.00
N MET A 224 35.04 18.10 4.59
CA MET A 224 35.45 16.86 3.92
C MET A 224 34.93 15.68 4.72
#